data_AF-A0A8E7B536-F1
#
_entry.id   AF-A0A8E7B536-F1
#
_cell.length_a   1.000
_cell.length_b   1.000
_cell.length_c   1.000
_cell.angle_alpha   90.00
_cell.angle_beta   90.00
_cell.angle_gamma   90.00
#
_symmetry.space_group_name_H-M   'P 1'
#
loop_
_entity.id
_entity.type
_entity.pdbx_description
1 polymer ?
#
loop_
_entity_poly.entity_id
_entity_poly.type
_entity_poly.pdbx_seq_one_letter_code
_entity_poly.pdbx_strand_id
1 'polypeptide(L)'
;MSSMLQMEVISAVFAAVRPDDTLISRQRIEEEIQARPELYPQLSTRTRIGRRRIISCVMNRTFTIWSKTQAVQPSSFVWQIRSKLDSHSVTDEVQP
;
A
#
# COMPACT_ATOMS: atom_id res chain seq x y z
N MET A 1 -6.67 -6.73 -15.47
CA MET A 1 -6.93 -6.89 -14.01
C MET A 1 -8.31 -6.32 -13.76
N SER A 2 -9.20 -7.03 -13.06
CA SER A 2 -10.57 -6.54 -12.81
C SER A 2 -10.52 -5.25 -11.98
N SER A 3 -11.37 -4.27 -12.32
CA SER A 3 -11.49 -3.01 -11.56
C SER A 3 -11.86 -3.26 -10.10
N MET A 4 -12.68 -4.29 -9.83
CA MET A 4 -13.08 -4.69 -8.48
C MET A 4 -11.89 -5.15 -7.63
N LEU A 5 -10.98 -5.97 -8.19
CA LEU A 5 -9.79 -6.42 -7.47
C LEU A 5 -8.85 -5.26 -7.14
N GLN A 6 -8.74 -4.28 -8.04
CA GLN A 6 -7.97 -3.09 -7.78
C GLN A 6 -8.58 -2.27 -6.64
N MET A 7 -9.90 -2.04 -6.67
CA MET A 7 -10.60 -1.30 -5.61
C MET A 7 -10.46 -1.99 -4.24
N GLU A 8 -10.62 -3.32 -4.17
CA GLU A 8 -10.44 -4.06 -2.92
C GLU A 8 -9.01 -3.92 -2.38
N VAL A 9 -7.98 -3.99 -3.23
CA VAL A 9 -6.59 -3.79 -2.76
C VAL A 9 -6.39 -2.37 -2.23
N ILE A 10 -6.89 -1.35 -2.92
CA ILE A 10 -6.76 0.04 -2.47
C ILE A 10 -7.52 0.27 -1.17
N SER A 11 -8.72 -0.29 -1.03
CA SER A 11 -9.49 -0.26 0.21
C SER A 11 -8.73 -0.93 1.37
N ALA A 12 -8.17 -2.12 1.14
CA ALA A 12 -7.37 -2.83 2.15
C ALA A 12 -6.10 -2.04 2.54
N VAL A 13 -5.48 -1.34 1.59
CA VAL A 13 -4.33 -0.45 1.87
C VAL A 13 -4.76 0.65 2.84
N PHE A 14 -5.81 1.40 2.53
CA PHE A 14 -6.25 2.49 3.40
C PHE A 14 -6.75 2.01 4.76
N ALA A 15 -7.40 0.85 4.82
CA ALA A 15 -7.86 0.24 6.06
C ALA A 15 -6.70 -0.23 6.96
N ALA A 16 -5.60 -0.68 6.36
CA ALA A 16 -4.43 -1.19 7.06
C ALA A 16 -3.45 -0.11 7.53
N VAL A 17 -3.55 1.12 7.00
CA VAL A 17 -2.65 2.24 7.25
C VAL A 17 -3.05 3.00 8.51
N ARG A 18 -2.08 3.30 9.38
CA ARG A 18 -2.29 4.21 10.51
C ARG A 18 -2.06 5.66 10.08
N PRO A 19 -2.60 6.64 10.83
CA PRO A 19 -2.46 8.07 10.49
C PRO A 19 -1.03 8.53 10.22
N ASP A 20 -0.03 7.96 10.89
CA ASP A 20 1.38 8.35 10.77
C ASP A 20 2.21 7.45 9.84
N ASP A 21 1.59 6.40 9.28
CA ASP A 21 2.30 5.49 8.39
C ASP A 21 2.56 6.16 7.04
N THR A 22 3.83 6.21 6.65
CA THR A 22 4.26 6.62 5.30
C THR A 22 4.55 5.44 4.38
N LEU A 23 4.62 4.23 4.97
CA LEU A 23 4.95 2.98 4.31
C LEU A 23 3.90 1.92 4.62
N ILE A 24 3.68 1.01 3.68
CA ILE A 24 2.85 -0.18 3.89
C ILE A 24 3.53 -1.41 3.32
N SER A 25 3.49 -2.52 4.08
CA SER A 25 4.00 -3.81 3.64
C SER A 25 2.89 -4.68 3.04
N ARG A 26 3.25 -5.57 2.11
CA ARG A 26 2.32 -6.58 1.58
C ARG A 26 1.71 -7.45 2.68
N GLN A 27 2.51 -7.77 3.70
CA GLN A 27 2.05 -8.59 4.82
C GLN A 27 0.90 -7.91 5.55
N ARG A 28 1.01 -6.61 5.84
CA ARG A 28 -0.02 -5.86 6.56
C ARG A 28 -1.33 -5.76 5.77
N ILE A 29 -1.24 -5.63 4.44
CA ILE A 29 -2.41 -5.71 3.55
C ILE A 29 -3.04 -7.11 3.59
N GLU A 30 -2.21 -8.16 3.61
CA GLU A 30 -2.69 -9.54 3.68
C GLU A 30 -3.37 -9.86 5.02
N GLU A 31 -2.81 -9.38 6.13
CA GLU A 31 -3.37 -9.51 7.48
C GLU A 31 -4.73 -8.81 7.58
N GLU A 32 -4.84 -7.61 7.02
CA GLU A 32 -6.09 -6.87 6.91
C GLU A 32 -7.19 -7.67 6.17
N ILE A 33 -6.85 -8.24 5.01
CA ILE A 33 -7.79 -9.05 4.23
C ILE A 33 -8.19 -10.34 4.97
N GLN A 34 -7.28 -10.92 5.75
CA GLN A 34 -7.55 -12.13 6.54
C GLN A 34 -8.39 -11.83 7.78
N ALA A 35 -8.22 -10.65 8.37
CA ALA A 35 -8.97 -10.23 9.55
C ALA A 35 -10.43 -9.85 9.21
N ARG A 36 -10.67 -9.28 8.02
CA ARG A 36 -11.98 -8.79 7.57
C ARG A 36 -12.35 -9.28 6.16
N PRO A 37 -12.44 -10.60 5.93
CA PRO A 37 -12.62 -11.18 4.59
C PRO A 37 -13.91 -10.76 3.87
N GLU A 38 -14.95 -10.38 4.62
CA GLU A 38 -16.24 -9.89 4.14
C GLU A 38 -16.15 -8.54 3.42
N LEU A 39 -15.14 -7.72 3.76
CA LEU A 39 -14.89 -6.44 3.09
C LEU A 39 -14.16 -6.61 1.74
N TYR A 40 -13.58 -7.79 1.50
CA TYR A 40 -12.74 -8.07 0.33
C TYR A 40 -13.13 -9.40 -0.34
N PRO A 41 -14.39 -9.55 -0.80
CA PRO A 41 -14.92 -10.83 -1.28
C PRO A 41 -14.15 -11.43 -2.46
N GLN A 42 -13.57 -10.60 -3.34
CA GLN A 42 -12.80 -11.09 -4.48
C GLN A 42 -11.38 -11.53 -4.09
N LEU A 43 -10.78 -10.93 -3.06
CA LEU A 43 -9.44 -11.28 -2.56
C LEU A 43 -9.46 -12.42 -1.53
N SER A 44 -10.52 -12.53 -0.73
CA SER A 44 -10.67 -13.55 0.32
C SER A 44 -10.87 -14.95 -0.27
N THR A 45 -11.53 -15.06 -1.42
CA THR A 45 -11.73 -16.31 -2.17
C THR A 45 -10.47 -16.83 -2.87
N ARG A 46 -9.38 -16.06 -2.88
CA ARG A 46 -8.12 -16.43 -3.55
C ARG A 46 -7.19 -17.17 -2.61
N THR A 47 -6.38 -18.05 -3.19
CA THR A 47 -5.24 -18.64 -2.49
C THR A 47 -4.28 -17.56 -2.01
N ARG A 48 -3.52 -17.85 -0.95
CA ARG A 48 -2.48 -16.95 -0.43
C ARG A 48 -1.54 -16.44 -1.53
N ILE A 49 -1.09 -17.34 -2.40
CA ILE A 49 -0.18 -17.01 -3.52
C ILE A 49 -0.89 -16.11 -4.53
N GLY A 50 -2.14 -16.43 -4.91
CA GLY A 50 -2.93 -15.62 -5.83
C GLY A 50 -3.18 -14.22 -5.31
N ARG A 51 -3.62 -14.10 -4.05
CA ARG A 51 -3.84 -12.82 -3.37
C ARG A 51 -2.57 -11.97 -3.34
N ARG A 52 -1.43 -12.56 -2.93
CA ARG A 52 -0.14 -11.86 -2.90
C ARG A 52 0.30 -11.34 -4.27
N ARG A 53 0.09 -12.12 -5.34
CA ARG A 53 0.38 -11.69 -6.72
C ARG A 53 -0.48 -10.47 -7.09
N ILE A 54 -1.78 -10.52 -6.81
CA ILE A 54 -2.70 -9.41 -7.09
C ILE A 54 -2.29 -8.15 -6.31
N ILE A 55 -2.03 -8.26 -5.01
CA ILE A 55 -1.58 -7.13 -4.18
C ILE A 55 -0.31 -6.52 -4.78
N SER A 56 0.72 -7.32 -5.04
CA SER A 56 1.97 -6.82 -5.63
C SER A 56 1.74 -6.16 -7.00
N CYS A 57 0.89 -6.71 -7.85
CA CYS A 57 0.58 -6.12 -9.16
C CYS A 57 -0.14 -4.78 -9.05
N VAL A 58 -1.12 -4.64 -8.15
CA VAL A 58 -1.82 -3.36 -7.93
C VAL A 58 -0.85 -2.34 -7.35
N MET A 59 -0.18 -2.69 -6.24
CA MET A 59 0.68 -1.76 -5.52
C MET A 59 1.84 -1.25 -6.36
N ASN A 60 2.48 -2.10 -7.16
CA ASN A 60 3.56 -1.68 -8.06
C ASN A 60 3.09 -0.72 -9.17
N ARG A 61 1.80 -0.67 -9.48
CA ARG A 61 1.22 0.27 -10.46
C ARG A 61 0.76 1.57 -9.80
N THR A 62 0.42 1.53 -8.52
CA THR A 62 -0.19 2.66 -7.80
C THR A 62 0.83 3.45 -6.98
N PHE A 63 1.83 2.78 -6.39
CA PHE A 63 2.72 3.37 -5.41
C PHE A 63 4.19 3.09 -5.74
N THR A 64 5.06 4.02 -5.33
CA THR A 64 6.50 3.85 -5.45
C THR A 64 6.98 2.74 -4.51
N ILE A 65 7.75 1.79 -5.06
CA ILE A 65 8.36 0.71 -4.28
C ILE A 65 9.48 1.29 -3.42
N TRP A 66 9.34 1.18 -2.10
CA TRP A 66 10.36 1.62 -1.15
C TRP A 66 11.43 0.55 -0.91
N SER A 67 11.07 -0.73 -1.01
CA SER A 67 12.02 -1.83 -0.78
C SER A 67 13.12 -1.97 -1.84
N LYS A 68 13.07 -1.20 -2.93
CA LYS A 68 14.12 -1.14 -3.96
C LYS A 68 15.09 0.03 -3.78
N THR A 69 14.75 1.02 -2.96
CA THR A 69 15.54 2.26 -2.80
C THR A 69 16.47 2.24 -1.58
N GLN A 70 16.29 1.30 -0.65
CA GLN A 70 17.22 1.05 0.44
C GLN A 70 17.59 -0.43 0.45
N ALA A 71 18.78 -0.79 0.94
CA ALA A 71 19.34 -2.15 0.98
C ALA A 71 18.58 -3.12 1.93
N VAL A 72 17.26 -3.09 1.88
CA VAL A 72 16.32 -3.91 2.63
C VAL A 72 16.17 -5.24 1.89
N GLN A 73 15.98 -6.34 2.63
CA GLN A 73 15.83 -7.65 2.00
C GLN A 73 14.72 -7.62 0.93
N PRO A 74 14.99 -8.10 -0.30
CA PRO A 74 14.08 -8.00 -1.45
C PRO A 74 12.76 -8.75 -1.28
N SER A 75 12.62 -9.56 -0.22
CA SER A 75 11.42 -10.31 0.13
C SER A 75 10.31 -9.46 0.77
N SER A 76 10.67 -8.31 1.34
CA SER A 76 9.73 -7.40 1.99
C SER A 76 9.21 -6.39 0.97
N PHE A 77 8.15 -6.74 0.25
CA PHE A 77 7.46 -5.79 -0.63
C PHE A 77 6.85 -4.68 0.23
N VAL A 78 7.47 -3.51 0.19
CA VAL A 78 7.07 -2.30 0.93
C VAL A 78 6.92 -1.15 -0.06
N TRP A 79 5.81 -0.43 0.06
CA TRP A 79 5.47 0.71 -0.79
C TRP A 79 5.30 1.97 0.03
N GLN A 80 5.67 3.09 -0.58
CA GLN A 80 5.45 4.42 -0.03
C GLN A 80 4.07 4.93 -0.40
N ILE A 81 3.26 5.22 0.60
CA ILE A 81 1.85 5.65 0.45
C ILE A 81 1.65 7.14 0.71
N ARG A 82 2.63 7.80 1.35
CA ARG A 82 2.70 9.25 1.52
C ARG A 82 4.09 9.73 1.13
N SER A 83 4.15 10.73 0.25
CA SER A 83 5.42 11.41 -0.02
C SER A 83 5.77 12.27 1.18
N LYS A 84 7.03 12.29 1.62
CA LYS A 84 7.55 13.25 2.62
C LYS A 84 7.56 14.71 2.08
N LEU A 85 6.77 15.02 1.06
CA LEU A 85 6.62 16.38 0.52
C LEU A 85 5.53 17.20 1.22
N ASP A 86 4.84 16.66 2.23
CA ASP A 86 3.91 17.45 3.08
C ASP A 86 4.59 17.98 4.36
N SER A 87 5.89 18.29 4.31
CA SER A 87 6.57 18.85 5.49
C SER A 87 7.45 20.06 5.22
N HIS A 88 7.58 20.56 3.98
CA HIS A 88 8.30 21.81 3.70
C HIS A 88 7.63 22.55 2.52
N SER A 89 6.53 23.25 2.78
CA SER A 89 6.00 24.30 1.90
C SER A 89 5.24 25.33 2.73
N VAL A 90 5.95 25.97 3.66
CA VAL A 90 5.65 27.35 4.08
C VAL A 90 6.98 28.09 4.04
N THR A 91 7.45 28.37 2.83
CA THR A 91 8.28 29.56 2.60
C THR A 91 7.30 30.73 2.54
N ASP A 92 6.99 31.31 3.69
CA ASP A 92 6.56 32.71 3.73
C ASP A 92 7.83 33.55 3.57
N GLU A 93 8.23 33.75 2.31
CA GLU A 93 8.95 34.95 1.94
C GLU A 93 7.98 36.12 2.06
N VAL A 94 8.08 36.88 3.15
CA VAL A 94 7.57 38.25 3.20
C VAL A 94 8.75 39.18 3.39
N GLN A 95 9.23 39.70 2.27
CA GLN A 95 9.86 41.01 2.16
C GLN A 95 9.47 41.62 0.80
N PRO A 96 9.43 42.95 0.66
CA PRO A 96 10.21 43.95 1.39
C PRO A 96 9.44 44.81 2.40
#